data_AF-W0UDT2-F1
#
_entry.id   AF-W0UDT2-F1
#
_cell.length_a   1.000
_cell.length_b   1.000
_cell.length_c   1.000
_cell.angle_alpha   90.00
_cell.angle_beta   90.00
_cell.angle_gamma   90.00
#
_symmetry.space_group_name_H-M   'P 1'
#
loop_
_entity.id
_entity.type
_entity.pdbx_description
1 polymer ?
#
loop_
_entity_poly.entity_id
_entity_poly.type
_entity_poly.pdbx_seq_one_letter_code
_entity_poly.pdbx_strand_id
1 'polypeptide(L)' 'TNLLFVPFMSGAAYNGDLSTVTFGFSAQSDESRHMTLGLEAIKFILEQHEDNAAIVQKWIDKWFWR' A
#
# COMPACT_ATOMS: atom_id res chain seq x y z
N THR A 1 0.50 -3.23 -0.59
CA THR A 1 -0.83 -3.32 0.05
C THR A 1 -1.60 -4.59 -0.34
N ASN A 2 -1.70 -4.97 -1.63
CA ASN A 2 -2.53 -6.12 -2.06
C ASN A 2 -2.25 -7.48 -1.40
N LEU A 3 -0.97 -7.81 -1.13
CA LEU A 3 -0.60 -9.07 -0.46
C LEU A 3 -1.19 -9.22 0.94
N LEU A 4 -1.59 -8.12 1.58
CA LEU A 4 -2.32 -8.13 2.84
C LEU A 4 -3.83 -7.98 2.60
N PHE A 5 -4.24 -6.96 1.85
CA PHE A 5 -5.65 -6.61 1.73
C PHE A 5 -6.49 -7.72 1.06
N VAL A 6 -6.02 -8.27 -0.06
CA VAL A 6 -6.80 -9.24 -0.85
C VAL A 6 -7.04 -10.54 -0.10
N PRO A 7 -6.04 -11.20 0.52
CA PRO A 7 -6.28 -12.45 1.24
C PRO A 7 -7.28 -12.32 2.39
N PHE A 8 -7.21 -11.25 3.18
CA PHE A 8 -8.14 -11.04 4.30
C PHE A 8 -9.56 -10.73 3.82
N MET A 9 -9.73 -9.79 2.89
CA MET A 9 -11.07 -9.38 2.45
C MET A 9 -11.75 -10.43 1.57
N SER A 10 -11.00 -11.07 0.66
CA SER A 10 -11.53 -12.18 -0.15
C SER A 10 -11.76 -13.43 0.69
N GLY A 11 -10.86 -13.74 1.63
CA GLY A 11 -11.03 -14.83 2.58
C GLY A 11 -12.32 -14.67 3.39
N ALA A 12 -12.62 -13.47 3.88
CA ALA A 12 -13.89 -13.17 4.54
C ALA A 12 -15.10 -13.47 3.63
N ALA A 13 -15.05 -13.03 2.36
CA ALA A 13 -16.10 -13.30 1.39
C ALA A 13 -16.32 -14.81 1.14
N TYR A 14 -15.24 -15.58 1.00
CA TYR A 14 -15.31 -17.04 0.79
C TYR A 14 -15.74 -17.83 2.03
N ASN A 15 -15.75 -17.22 3.21
CA ASN A 15 -16.11 -17.88 4.47
C ASN A 15 -17.39 -17.31 5.13
N GLY A 16 -18.12 -16.44 4.44
CA GLY A 16 -19.39 -15.90 4.94
C GLY A 16 -19.26 -14.84 6.04
N ASP A 17 -18.07 -14.28 6.26
CA ASP A 17 -17.87 -13.16 7.18
C ASP A 17 -18.30 -11.85 6.51
N LEU A 18 -19.59 -11.52 6.68
CA LEU A 18 -20.21 -10.33 6.10
C LEU A 18 -19.68 -9.03 6.71
N SER A 19 -19.24 -9.04 7.97
CA SER A 19 -18.73 -7.82 8.61
C SER A 19 -17.38 -7.40 8.01
N THR A 20 -16.46 -8.34 7.88
CA THR A 20 -15.12 -8.05 7.33
C THR A 20 -15.17 -7.74 5.84
N VAL A 21 -16.00 -8.43 5.05
CA VAL A 21 -16.12 -8.11 3.62
C VAL A 21 -16.74 -6.73 3.38
N THR A 22 -17.73 -6.31 4.17
CA THR A 22 -18.32 -4.96 4.07
C THR A 22 -17.30 -3.88 4.42
N PHE A 23 -16.48 -4.08 5.45
CA PHE A 23 -15.34 -3.21 5.72
C PHE A 23 -14.41 -3.14 4.50
N GLY A 24 -14.05 -4.28 3.92
CA GLY A 24 -13.21 -4.35 2.73
C GLY A 24 -13.75 -3.51 1.57
N PHE A 25 -15.05 -3.54 1.30
CA PHE A 25 -15.66 -2.68 0.29
C PHE A 25 -15.61 -1.19 0.65
N SER A 26 -15.90 -0.83 1.90
CA SER A 26 -15.84 0.56 2.37
C SER A 26 -14.43 1.14 2.25
N ALA A 27 -13.41 0.36 2.60
CA ALA A 27 -12.01 0.81 2.64
C ALA A 27 -11.35 0.92 1.26
N GLN A 28 -11.93 0.34 0.19
CA GLN A 28 -11.30 0.36 -1.15
C GLN A 28 -11.03 1.77 -1.67
N SER A 29 -11.98 2.69 -1.46
CA SER A 29 -11.81 4.07 -1.90
C SER A 29 -10.73 4.83 -1.12
N ASP A 30 -10.45 4.40 0.12
CA ASP A 30 -9.37 4.97 0.94
C ASP A 30 -8.02 4.43 0.45
N GLU A 31 -7.92 3.11 0.24
CA GLU A 31 -6.70 2.47 -0.23
C GLU A 31 -6.27 2.95 -1.62
N SER A 32 -7.21 3.28 -2.51
CA SER A 32 -6.86 3.87 -3.82
C SER A 32 -6.16 5.23 -3.69
N ARG A 33 -6.58 6.05 -2.72
CA ARG A 33 -5.93 7.33 -2.39
C ARG A 33 -4.56 7.10 -1.74
N HIS A 34 -4.46 6.13 -0.83
CA HIS A 34 -3.19 5.77 -0.19
C HIS A 34 -2.14 5.25 -1.19
N MET A 35 -2.55 4.43 -2.16
CA MET A 35 -1.66 3.95 -3.21
C MET A 35 -1.16 5.08 -4.11
N THR A 36 -2.05 5.99 -4.50
CA THR A 36 -1.67 7.19 -5.29
C THR A 36 -0.69 8.05 -4.51
N LEU A 37 -0.96 8.33 -3.23
CA LEU A 37 -0.07 9.08 -2.36
C LEU A 37 1.32 8.44 -2.26
N GLY A 38 1.40 7.12 -2.04
CA GLY A 38 2.67 6.42 -1.92
C GLY A 38 3.54 6.52 -3.18
N LEU A 39 2.92 6.41 -4.36
CA LEU A 39 3.62 6.55 -5.63
C LEU A 39 4.13 7.97 -5.86
N GLU A 40 3.25 8.96 -5.70
CA GLU A 40 3.60 10.36 -5.94
C GLU A 40 4.60 10.90 -4.92
N ALA A 41 4.56 10.43 -3.67
CA ALA A 41 5.55 10.79 -2.66
C ALA A 41 6.98 10.34 -3.03
N ILE A 42 7.16 9.11 -3.52
CA ILE A 42 8.48 8.61 -3.92
C ILE A 42 8.99 9.36 -5.15
N LYS A 43 8.15 9.55 -6.17
CA LYS A 43 8.51 10.35 -7.36
C LYS A 43 8.95 11.77 -6.96
N PHE A 44 8.13 12.44 -6.15
CA PHE A 44 8.42 13.79 -5.67
C PHE A 44 9.80 13.86 -5.02
N ILE A 45 10.10 12.97 -4.05
CA ILE A 45 11.38 12.95 -3.34
C ILE A 45 12.55 12.71 -4.30
N LEU A 46 12.42 11.76 -5.23
CA LEU A 46 13.47 11.42 -6.19
C LEU A 46 13.75 12.56 -7.18
N GLU A 47 12.74 13.35 -7.54
CA GLU A 47 12.88 14.47 -8.48
C GLU A 47 13.43 15.75 -7.82
N GLN A 48 13.45 15.86 -6.49
CA GLN A 48 13.93 17.07 -5.81
C GLN A 48 15.46 17.25 -5.83
N HIS A 49 16.25 16.17 -5.72
CA HIS A 49 17.71 16.25 -5.64
C HIS A 49 18.38 14.89 -5.93
N GLU A 50 19.52 14.88 -6.62
CA GLU A 50 20.22 13.65 -7.02
C GLU A 50 20.68 12.80 -5.82
N ASP A 51 21.14 13.43 -4.73
CA ASP A 51 21.54 12.73 -3.50
C ASP A 51 20.41 11.93 -2.84
N ASN A 52 19.14 12.25 -3.14
CA ASN A 52 18.00 11.55 -2.55
C ASN A 52 17.92 10.10 -3.03
N ALA A 53 18.42 9.78 -4.22
CA ALA A 53 18.32 8.44 -4.80
C ALA A 53 18.99 7.36 -3.91
N ALA A 54 20.21 7.62 -3.43
CA ALA A 54 20.93 6.69 -2.57
C ALA A 54 20.26 6.53 -1.18
N ILE A 55 19.58 7.58 -0.69
CA ILE A 55 18.86 7.54 0.58
C ILE A 55 17.57 6.73 0.43
N VAL A 56 16.77 7.03 -0.60
CA VAL A 56 15.52 6.34 -0.90
C VAL A 56 15.76 4.86 -1.18
N GLN A 57 16.83 4.50 -1.91
CA GLN A 57 17.18 3.10 -2.16
C GLN A 57 17.42 2.34 -0.85
N LYS A 58 18.21 2.91 0.08
CA LYS A 58 18.44 2.28 1.41
C LYS A 58 17.14 2.09 2.19
N TRP A 59 16.18 3.01 2.06
CA TRP A 59 14.86 2.85 2.67
C TRP A 59 14.06 1.74 2.01
N ILE A 60 14.03 1.67 0.68
CA ILE A 60 13.34 0.60 -0.06
C ILE A 60 13.90 -0.75 0.37
N ASP A 61 15.22 -0.93 0.35
CA ASP A 61 15.87 -2.19 0.74
C ASP A 61 15.51 -2.58 2.19
N LYS A 62 15.57 -1.62 3.11
CA LYS A 62 15.22 -1.84 4.51
C LYS A 62 13.76 -2.26 4.68
N TRP A 63 12.82 -1.51 4.10
CA TRP A 63 11.39 -1.70 4.38
C TRP A 63 10.75 -2.81 3.54
N PHE A 64 11.35 -3.18 2.41
CA PHE A 64 10.96 -4.36 1.66
C PHE A 64 11.24 -5.66 2.44
N TRP A 65 12.27 -5.67 3.28
CA TRP A 65 12.73 -6.86 4.01
C TRP A 65 12.31 -6.91 5.49
N ARG A 66 11.52 -5.94 5.96
CA ARG A 66 10.95 -5.95 7.33
C ARG A 66 9.60 -6.66 7.35
#